data_AF-A0A355C7C8-F1
#
_entry.id   AF-A0A355C7C8-F1
#
_cell.length_a   1.000
_cell.length_b   1.000
_cell.length_c   1.000
_cell.angle_alpha   90.00
_cell.angle_beta   90.00
_cell.angle_gamma   90.00
#
_symmetry.space_group_name_H-M   'P 1'
#
loop_
_entity.id
_entity.type
_entity.pdbx_description
1 polymer ?
#
loop_
_entity_poly.entity_id
_entity_poly.type
_entity_poly.pdbx_seq_one_letter_code
_entity_poly.pdbx_strand_id
1 'polypeptide(L)'
;MGMGGLIVYGLLIQQLEWLMTPPRSEAWAICLGAALAFLWYTARKGFPATTRISLITGIGTGFGFAFGNFLQIVGMVAEIPFNMWNVMEYSIGFFGGIALAYGIFTSVWPQTVSPVKAWENRVAFVLVFLVIPFVVFQQSLSFDPVIERFRTGAAVVQPELTGKISSISSLIILVISAALIGYRLKKVHTGFNVGDIRFVFIVYFSVYILFGYIINGVMGGKAALNIHLYVVNLIVILMLTRIQGSPFSSHPLLQVDSRKLFKVLVAVILFITVMSFIAVNLHEGLPGTQNRF
;
A
#
# COMPACT_ATOMS: atom_id res chain seq x y z
N MET A 1 -19.92 1.76 -6.97
CA MET A 1 -19.06 1.58 -5.77
C MET A 1 -19.64 2.31 -4.57
N GLY A 2 -19.82 3.64 -4.60
CA GLY A 2 -20.36 4.42 -3.47
C GLY A 2 -21.66 3.88 -2.86
N MET A 3 -22.70 3.63 -3.68
CA MET A 3 -23.95 3.04 -3.16
C MET A 3 -23.78 1.64 -2.57
N GLY A 4 -22.89 0.82 -3.14
CA GLY A 4 -22.61 -0.52 -2.60
C GLY A 4 -22.02 -0.43 -1.19
N GLY A 5 -21.11 0.52 -0.97
CA GLY A 5 -20.56 0.79 0.34
C GLY A 5 -21.62 1.23 1.35
N LEU A 6 -22.52 2.14 0.97
CA LEU A 6 -23.62 2.59 1.84
C LEU A 6 -24.58 1.46 2.22
N ILE A 7 -24.95 0.60 1.26
CA ILE A 7 -25.86 -0.53 1.51
C ILE A 7 -25.25 -1.51 2.52
N VAL A 8 -23.99 -1.91 2.30
CA VAL A 8 -23.33 -2.87 3.19
C VAL A 8 -23.06 -2.26 4.57
N TYR A 9 -22.71 -0.98 4.63
CA TYR A 9 -22.59 -0.27 5.90
C TYR A 9 -23.93 -0.22 6.66
N GLY A 10 -25.01 0.16 5.99
CA GLY A 10 -26.34 0.18 6.61
C GLY A 10 -26.78 -1.19 7.12
N LEU A 11 -26.54 -2.24 6.34
CA LEU A 11 -26.87 -3.62 6.75
C LEU A 11 -26.01 -4.09 7.93
N LEU A 12 -24.68 -4.12 7.76
CA LEU A 12 -23.78 -4.77 8.72
C LEU A 12 -23.61 -3.95 10.00
N ILE A 13 -23.54 -2.62 9.87
CA ILE A 13 -23.24 -1.75 11.00
C ILE A 13 -24.52 -1.23 11.64
N GLN A 14 -25.45 -0.66 10.86
CA GLN A 14 -26.64 -0.01 11.43
C GLN A 14 -27.74 -1.00 11.83
N GLN A 15 -27.90 -2.12 11.12
CA GLN A 15 -28.96 -3.10 11.43
C GLN A 15 -28.45 -4.28 12.25
N LEU A 16 -27.29 -4.83 11.90
CA LEU A 16 -26.74 -6.03 12.53
C LEU A 16 -25.74 -5.74 13.65
N GLU A 17 -25.30 -4.48 13.80
CA GLU A 17 -24.34 -4.05 14.82
C GLU A 17 -23.06 -4.91 14.85
N TRP A 18 -22.59 -5.34 13.68
CA TRP A 18 -21.33 -6.06 13.54
C TRP A 18 -20.16 -5.08 13.61
N LEU A 19 -19.78 -4.73 14.83
CA LEU A 19 -18.73 -3.77 15.13
C LEU A 19 -17.38 -4.46 15.36
N MET A 20 -16.29 -3.92 14.80
CA MET A 20 -14.93 -4.47 14.97
C MET A 20 -14.27 -4.02 16.29
N THR A 21 -13.44 -4.89 16.88
CA THR A 21 -12.48 -4.63 17.96
C THR A 21 -11.03 -4.56 17.47
N PRO A 22 -10.17 -3.76 18.14
CA PRO A 22 -10.51 -2.62 19.00
C PRO A 22 -11.28 -1.53 18.22
N PRO A 23 -11.98 -0.58 18.87
CA PRO A 23 -12.82 0.42 18.20
C PRO A 23 -12.02 1.17 17.12
N ARG A 24 -12.19 0.75 15.87
CA ARG A 24 -11.70 1.45 14.67
C ARG A 24 -12.91 1.98 13.90
N SER A 25 -12.61 2.74 12.85
CA SER A 25 -13.61 3.13 11.88
C SER A 25 -14.30 1.90 11.27
N GLU A 26 -15.63 1.89 11.29
CA GLU A 26 -16.46 0.88 10.62
C GLU A 26 -16.47 1.04 9.08
N ALA A 27 -15.52 1.82 8.54
CA ALA A 27 -15.31 1.99 7.11
C ALA A 27 -14.95 0.68 6.38
N TRP A 28 -14.55 -0.37 7.10
CA TRP A 28 -14.33 -1.70 6.51
C TRP A 28 -15.59 -2.20 5.78
N ALA A 29 -16.80 -1.94 6.32
CA ALA A 29 -18.05 -2.33 5.70
C ALA A 29 -18.33 -1.54 4.42
N ILE A 30 -17.95 -0.25 4.38
CA ILE A 30 -18.02 0.58 3.17
C ILE A 30 -17.08 0.02 2.09
N CYS A 31 -15.84 -0.31 2.46
CA CYS A 31 -14.86 -0.90 1.56
C CYS A 31 -15.33 -2.24 1.01
N LEU A 32 -15.90 -3.11 1.86
CA LEU A 32 -16.47 -4.38 1.45
C LEU A 32 -17.61 -4.19 0.44
N GLY A 33 -18.55 -3.29 0.72
CA GLY A 33 -19.66 -3.01 -0.19
C GLY A 33 -19.22 -2.39 -1.52
N ALA A 34 -18.21 -1.52 -1.50
CA ALA A 34 -17.60 -0.98 -2.71
C ALA A 34 -16.96 -2.09 -3.57
N ALA A 35 -16.24 -3.03 -2.93
CA ALA A 35 -15.62 -4.18 -3.59
C ALA A 35 -16.65 -5.14 -4.18
N LEU A 36 -17.70 -5.50 -3.44
CA LEU A 36 -18.79 -6.35 -3.93
C LEU A 36 -19.50 -5.73 -5.14
N ALA A 37 -19.81 -4.43 -5.07
CA ALA A 37 -20.42 -3.72 -6.20
C ALA A 37 -19.51 -3.68 -7.44
N PHE A 38 -18.19 -3.55 -7.24
CA PHE A 38 -17.21 -3.60 -8.33
C PHE A 38 -17.09 -4.99 -8.95
N LEU A 39 -17.04 -6.04 -8.13
CA LEU A 39 -17.02 -7.42 -8.61
C LEU A 39 -18.30 -7.76 -9.38
N TRP A 40 -19.47 -7.36 -8.87
CA TRP A 40 -20.74 -7.51 -9.57
C TRP A 40 -20.75 -6.80 -10.92
N TYR A 41 -20.27 -5.55 -10.97
CA TYR A 41 -20.18 -4.78 -12.20
C TYR A 41 -19.27 -5.46 -13.24
N THR A 42 -18.05 -5.84 -12.84
CA THR A 42 -17.07 -6.45 -13.75
C THR A 42 -17.52 -7.82 -14.26
N ALA A 43 -18.15 -8.62 -13.39
CA ALA A 43 -18.76 -9.89 -13.78
C ALA A 43 -19.89 -9.69 -14.79
N ARG A 44 -20.80 -8.73 -14.53
CA ARG A 44 -21.95 -8.45 -15.43
C ARG A 44 -21.53 -7.88 -16.78
N LYS A 45 -20.47 -7.06 -16.82
CA LYS A 45 -19.97 -6.44 -18.05
C LYS A 45 -19.04 -7.33 -18.86
N GLY A 46 -18.78 -8.56 -18.40
CA GLY A 46 -17.92 -9.51 -19.11
C GLY A 46 -16.47 -9.05 -19.12
N PHE A 47 -15.95 -8.57 -17.98
CA PHE A 47 -14.54 -8.23 -17.80
C PHE A 47 -13.80 -9.33 -17.00
N PRO A 48 -13.61 -10.54 -17.57
CA PRO A 48 -13.18 -11.71 -16.80
C PRO A 48 -11.75 -11.59 -16.25
N ALA A 49 -10.84 -10.94 -17.00
CA ALA A 49 -9.49 -10.66 -16.54
C ALA A 49 -9.50 -9.71 -15.32
N THR A 50 -10.28 -8.63 -15.38
CA THR A 50 -10.43 -7.67 -14.28
C THR A 50 -11.03 -8.34 -13.05
N THR A 51 -12.10 -9.12 -13.20
CA THR A 51 -12.72 -9.86 -12.10
C THR A 51 -11.72 -10.84 -11.47
N ARG A 52 -10.97 -11.58 -12.30
CA ARG A 52 -9.93 -12.51 -11.85
C ARG A 52 -8.84 -11.83 -11.03
N ILE A 53 -8.26 -10.77 -11.57
CA ILE A 53 -7.19 -10.01 -10.92
C ILE A 53 -7.68 -9.46 -9.58
N SER A 54 -8.89 -8.92 -9.54
CA SER A 54 -9.48 -8.32 -8.34
C SER A 54 -9.69 -9.35 -7.24
N LEU A 55 -10.21 -10.53 -7.57
CA LEU A 55 -10.43 -11.62 -6.61
C LEU A 55 -9.11 -12.17 -6.05
N ILE A 56 -8.14 -12.45 -6.92
CA ILE A 56 -6.84 -12.98 -6.49
C ILE A 56 -6.10 -11.95 -5.62
N THR A 57 -6.05 -10.70 -6.07
CA THR A 57 -5.41 -9.61 -5.32
C THR A 57 -6.11 -9.39 -3.98
N GLY A 58 -7.45 -9.43 -3.95
CA GLY A 58 -8.21 -9.30 -2.71
C GLY A 58 -7.88 -10.39 -1.68
N ILE A 59 -7.77 -11.64 -2.12
CA ILE A 59 -7.36 -12.76 -1.24
C ILE A 59 -5.92 -12.58 -0.75
N GLY A 60 -4.99 -12.22 -1.64
CA GLY A 60 -3.59 -12.00 -1.26
C GLY A 60 -3.39 -10.84 -0.29
N THR A 61 -4.05 -9.72 -0.54
CA THR A 61 -4.04 -8.55 0.35
C THR A 61 -4.71 -8.86 1.69
N GLY A 62 -5.84 -9.57 1.69
CA GLY A 62 -6.52 -10.00 2.91
C GLY A 62 -5.67 -10.95 3.75
N PHE A 63 -4.99 -11.91 3.11
CA PHE A 63 -3.99 -12.77 3.77
C PHE A 63 -2.84 -11.94 4.35
N GLY A 64 -2.25 -11.03 3.56
CA GLY A 64 -1.16 -10.17 4.02
C GLY A 64 -1.53 -9.29 5.19
N PHE A 65 -2.78 -8.79 5.23
CA PHE A 65 -3.33 -8.05 6.37
C PHE A 65 -3.45 -8.92 7.61
N ALA A 66 -4.11 -10.07 7.52
CA ALA A 66 -4.32 -10.94 8.66
C ALA A 66 -3.00 -11.52 9.21
N PHE A 67 -2.12 -11.98 8.33
CA PHE A 67 -0.80 -12.48 8.69
C PHE A 67 0.09 -11.36 9.26
N GLY A 68 0.07 -10.17 8.66
CA GLY A 68 0.79 -9.01 9.17
C GLY A 68 0.33 -8.61 10.57
N ASN A 69 -0.98 -8.61 10.82
CA ASN A 69 -1.55 -8.34 12.14
C ASN A 69 -1.14 -9.41 13.17
N PHE A 70 -1.12 -10.68 12.77
CA PHE A 70 -0.58 -11.76 13.61
C PHE A 70 0.88 -11.52 13.99
N LEU A 71 1.74 -11.22 13.02
CA LEU A 71 3.16 -10.89 13.28
C LEU A 71 3.30 -9.67 14.19
N GLN A 72 2.43 -8.68 14.02
CA GLN A 72 2.42 -7.50 14.87
C GLN A 72 2.14 -7.88 16.33
N ILE A 73 1.10 -8.67 16.59
CA ILE A 73 0.74 -9.13 17.95
C ILE A 73 1.89 -9.94 18.55
N VAL A 74 2.39 -10.95 17.82
CA VAL A 74 3.50 -11.79 18.29
C VAL A 74 4.74 -10.95 18.60
N GLY A 75 5.09 -10.01 17.70
CA GLY A 75 6.25 -9.16 17.88
C GLY A 75 6.13 -8.19 19.05
N MET A 76 4.92 -7.69 19.33
CA MET A 76 4.64 -6.85 20.50
C MET A 76 4.72 -7.66 21.80
N VAL A 77 4.13 -8.86 21.85
CA VAL A 77 4.19 -9.76 23.02
C VAL A 77 5.63 -10.24 23.29
N ALA A 78 6.41 -10.49 22.24
CA ALA A 78 7.82 -10.83 22.34
C ALA A 78 8.73 -9.62 22.64
N GLU A 79 8.17 -8.42 22.86
CA GLU A 79 8.87 -7.18 23.15
C GLU A 79 10.02 -6.85 22.17
N ILE A 80 9.87 -7.24 20.90
CA ILE A 80 10.91 -6.98 19.90
C ILE A 80 10.96 -5.46 19.67
N PRO A 81 12.13 -4.80 19.85
CA PRO A 81 12.28 -3.35 19.72
C PRO A 81 12.32 -2.91 18.25
N PHE A 82 11.30 -3.29 17.48
CA PHE A 82 11.15 -3.00 16.07
C PHE A 82 9.74 -2.44 15.81
N ASN A 83 9.58 -1.65 14.75
CA ASN A 83 8.29 -1.10 14.39
C ASN A 83 7.41 -2.22 13.79
N MET A 84 6.67 -2.92 14.65
CA MET A 84 5.79 -4.02 14.28
C MET A 84 4.59 -3.59 13.44
N TRP A 85 4.18 -2.33 13.55
CA TRP A 85 3.19 -1.75 12.66
C TRP A 85 3.69 -1.74 11.21
N ASN A 86 4.93 -1.29 10.99
CA ASN A 86 5.53 -1.33 9.65
C ASN A 86 5.62 -2.76 9.13
N VAL A 87 5.93 -3.77 9.97
CA VAL A 87 5.94 -5.19 9.54
C VAL A 87 4.56 -5.62 9.02
N MET A 88 3.49 -5.21 9.70
CA MET A 88 2.12 -5.48 9.26
C MET A 88 1.82 -4.80 7.90
N GLU A 89 2.15 -3.51 7.74
CA GLU A 89 1.95 -2.79 6.48
C GLU A 89 2.75 -3.41 5.32
N TYR A 90 4.00 -3.78 5.57
CA TYR A 90 4.85 -4.44 4.58
C TYR A 90 4.30 -5.81 4.18
N SER A 91 3.72 -6.56 5.11
CA SER A 91 3.08 -7.85 4.82
C SER A 91 1.90 -7.66 3.86
N ILE A 92 1.04 -6.66 4.09
CA ILE A 92 -0.05 -6.32 3.17
C ILE A 92 0.47 -6.04 1.77
N GLY A 93 1.48 -5.16 1.66
CA GLY A 93 2.08 -4.77 0.39
C GLY A 93 2.75 -5.93 -0.33
N PHE A 94 3.47 -6.78 0.39
CA PHE A 94 4.20 -7.93 -0.17
C PHE A 94 3.24 -9.00 -0.73
N PHE A 95 2.32 -9.50 0.10
CA PHE A 95 1.40 -10.56 -0.34
C PHE A 95 0.36 -10.04 -1.34
N GLY A 96 -0.14 -8.80 -1.16
CA GLY A 96 -1.01 -8.14 -2.12
C GLY A 96 -0.30 -7.90 -3.46
N GLY A 97 0.96 -7.44 -3.43
CA GLY A 97 1.77 -7.20 -4.61
C GLY A 97 2.08 -8.48 -5.40
N ILE A 98 2.43 -9.58 -4.72
CA ILE A 98 2.64 -10.88 -5.37
C ILE A 98 1.35 -11.41 -5.98
N ALA A 99 0.22 -11.32 -5.25
CA ALA A 99 -1.07 -11.77 -5.76
C ALA A 99 -1.52 -10.95 -6.98
N LEU A 100 -1.29 -9.63 -6.95
CA LEU A 100 -1.52 -8.75 -8.10
C LEU A 100 -0.64 -9.13 -9.28
N ALA A 101 0.67 -9.31 -9.07
CA ALA A 101 1.60 -9.71 -10.10
C ALA A 101 1.21 -11.06 -10.72
N TYR A 102 0.91 -12.06 -9.90
CA TYR A 102 0.39 -13.34 -10.36
C TYR A 102 -0.91 -13.15 -11.16
N GLY A 103 -1.86 -12.36 -10.65
CA GLY A 103 -3.10 -12.05 -11.36
C GLY A 103 -2.85 -11.46 -12.75
N ILE A 104 -1.97 -10.46 -12.86
CA ILE A 104 -1.64 -9.76 -14.10
C ILE A 104 -0.92 -10.68 -15.10
N PHE A 105 0.17 -11.34 -14.68
CA PHE A 105 1.01 -12.13 -15.57
C PHE A 105 0.37 -13.43 -16.02
N THR A 106 -0.64 -13.91 -15.32
CA THR A 106 -1.37 -15.13 -15.66
C THR A 106 -2.74 -14.87 -16.26
N SER A 107 -3.07 -13.61 -16.60
CA SER A 107 -4.33 -13.25 -17.26
C SER A 107 -4.13 -12.94 -18.74
N VAL A 108 -5.15 -13.25 -19.56
CA VAL A 108 -5.22 -12.79 -20.95
C VAL A 108 -5.63 -11.32 -20.97
N TRP A 109 -4.85 -10.50 -21.67
CA TRP A 109 -5.14 -9.07 -21.85
C TRP A 109 -5.74 -8.79 -23.24
N PRO A 110 -6.71 -7.88 -23.35
CA PRO A 110 -7.24 -7.46 -24.65
C PRO A 110 -6.13 -6.79 -25.46
N GLN A 111 -5.99 -7.18 -26.74
CA GLN A 111 -4.93 -6.67 -27.62
C GLN A 111 -5.20 -5.28 -28.18
N THR A 112 -6.45 -4.83 -28.16
CA THR A 112 -6.87 -3.52 -28.66
C THR A 112 -7.30 -2.63 -27.49
N VAL A 113 -6.38 -1.77 -27.06
CA VAL A 113 -6.70 -0.68 -26.14
C VAL A 113 -6.71 0.60 -26.97
N SER A 114 -7.81 1.35 -26.93
CA SER A 114 -7.84 2.69 -27.54
C SER A 114 -6.67 3.52 -26.99
N PRO A 115 -5.98 4.31 -27.83
CA PRO A 115 -4.86 5.12 -27.36
C PRO A 115 -5.34 6.09 -26.28
N VAL A 116 -4.62 6.11 -25.15
CA VAL A 116 -4.87 7.00 -24.02
C VAL A 116 -4.78 8.45 -24.50
N LYS A 117 -5.76 9.28 -24.15
CA LYS A 117 -5.80 10.67 -24.62
C LYS A 117 -4.72 11.48 -23.91
N ALA A 118 -4.15 12.48 -24.61
CA ALA A 118 -3.08 13.30 -24.05
C ALA A 118 -3.47 14.02 -22.74
N TRP A 119 -4.74 14.40 -22.59
CA TRP A 119 -5.21 15.04 -21.35
C TRP A 119 -5.27 14.05 -20.18
N GLU A 120 -5.57 12.78 -20.40
CA GLU A 120 -5.61 11.73 -19.37
C GLU A 120 -4.21 11.54 -18.77
N ASN A 121 -3.18 11.50 -19.63
CA ASN A 121 -1.78 11.43 -19.20
C ASN A 121 -1.34 12.68 -18.42
N ARG A 122 -1.77 13.88 -18.84
CA ARG A 122 -1.46 15.13 -18.12
C ARG A 122 -2.10 15.15 -16.74
N VAL A 123 -3.37 14.76 -16.64
CA VAL A 123 -4.09 14.68 -15.37
C VAL A 123 -3.45 13.64 -14.46
N ALA A 124 -3.12 12.45 -14.98
CA ALA A 124 -2.41 11.43 -14.20
C ALA A 124 -1.06 11.95 -13.68
N PHE A 125 -0.28 12.64 -14.51
CA PHE A 125 0.98 13.24 -14.10
C PHE A 125 0.80 14.25 -12.97
N VAL A 126 -0.13 15.20 -13.14
CA VAL A 126 -0.41 16.23 -12.13
C VAL A 126 -0.88 15.59 -10.82
N LEU A 127 -1.79 14.62 -10.88
CA LEU A 127 -2.30 13.98 -9.68
C LEU A 127 -1.20 13.19 -8.94
N VAL A 128 -0.46 12.35 -9.65
CA VAL A 128 0.50 11.40 -9.04
C VAL A 128 1.79 12.08 -8.58
N PHE A 129 2.30 13.05 -9.35
CA PHE A 129 3.61 13.64 -9.09
C PHE A 129 3.59 15.06 -8.52
N LEU A 130 2.44 15.75 -8.55
CA LEU A 130 2.31 17.08 -7.96
C LEU A 130 1.32 17.08 -6.80
N VAL A 131 0.06 16.70 -7.03
CA VAL A 131 -1.01 16.84 -6.02
C VAL A 131 -0.78 15.92 -4.83
N ILE A 132 -0.61 14.61 -5.05
CA ILE A 132 -0.40 13.66 -3.95
C ILE A 132 0.86 14.01 -3.15
N PRO A 133 2.05 14.22 -3.76
CA PRO A 133 3.23 14.61 -3.01
C PRO A 133 3.07 15.94 -2.29
N PHE A 134 2.35 16.91 -2.86
CA PHE A 134 2.08 18.19 -2.22
C PHE A 134 1.19 18.03 -0.97
N VAL A 135 0.16 17.19 -1.03
CA VAL A 135 -0.67 16.86 0.14
C VAL A 135 0.18 16.19 1.22
N VAL A 136 1.04 15.24 0.84
CA VAL A 136 1.99 14.61 1.78
C VAL A 136 2.92 15.65 2.39
N PHE A 137 3.44 16.57 1.59
CA PHE A 137 4.26 17.68 2.08
C PHE A 137 3.50 18.51 3.11
N GLN A 138 2.28 18.95 2.80
CA GLN A 138 1.47 19.76 3.71
C GLN A 138 1.20 19.04 5.03
N GLN A 139 0.85 17.75 4.98
CA GLN A 139 0.44 16.99 6.17
C GLN A 139 1.63 16.50 7.03
N SER A 140 2.81 16.29 6.42
CA SER A 140 3.92 15.60 7.11
C SER A 140 5.26 16.34 7.10
N LEU A 141 5.51 17.22 6.13
CA LEU A 141 6.82 17.83 5.89
C LEU A 141 6.78 19.37 5.93
N SER A 142 5.61 19.97 6.13
CA SER A 142 5.47 21.40 6.35
C SER A 142 6.05 21.77 7.71
N PHE A 143 6.25 23.06 7.93
CA PHE A 143 6.97 23.56 9.08
C PHE A 143 6.35 23.11 10.42
N ASP A 144 5.04 23.27 10.59
CA ASP A 144 4.36 22.99 11.87
C ASP A 144 4.38 21.50 12.23
N PRO A 145 4.00 20.56 11.35
CA PRO A 145 4.09 19.12 11.63
C PRO A 145 5.50 18.63 11.93
N VAL A 146 6.51 19.17 11.25
CA VAL A 146 7.91 18.78 11.45
C VAL A 146 8.41 19.27 12.81
N ILE A 147 8.13 20.53 13.18
CA ILE A 147 8.50 21.06 14.48
C ILE A 147 7.81 20.30 15.60
N GLU A 148 6.52 19.99 15.46
CA GLU A 148 5.78 19.28 16.50
C GLU A 148 6.39 17.89 16.76
N ARG A 149 6.81 17.20 15.70
CA ARG A 149 7.55 15.93 15.81
C ARG A 149 8.91 16.10 16.49
N PHE A 150 9.64 17.19 16.21
CA PHE A 150 10.94 17.43 16.83
C PHE A 150 10.85 17.88 18.29
N ARG A 151 9.79 18.60 18.67
CA ARG A 151 9.50 18.99 20.06
C ARG A 151 9.11 17.80 20.92
N THR A 152 8.22 16.95 20.43
CA THR A 152 7.80 15.71 21.10
C THR A 152 8.94 14.68 21.15
N GLY A 153 9.81 14.67 20.14
CA GLY A 153 10.99 13.79 20.03
C GLY A 153 12.22 14.21 20.85
N ALA A 154 12.06 14.85 22.01
CA ALA A 154 12.99 15.04 23.14
C ALA A 154 14.52 15.30 22.92
N ALA A 155 15.05 15.53 21.72
CA ALA A 155 16.53 15.58 21.55
C ALA A 155 17.06 16.44 20.38
N VAL A 156 16.26 17.33 19.80
CA VAL A 156 16.78 18.27 18.79
C VAL A 156 17.15 19.57 19.50
N VAL A 157 18.45 19.93 19.46
CA VAL A 157 19.02 21.10 20.17
C VAL A 157 18.40 22.42 19.72
N GLN A 158 17.97 22.53 18.44
CA GLN A 158 17.32 23.72 17.87
C GLN A 158 16.15 23.31 16.94
N PRO A 159 14.98 22.95 17.49
CA PRO A 159 13.88 22.38 16.72
C PRO A 159 13.36 23.31 15.62
N GLU A 160 13.43 24.63 15.84
CA GLU A 160 12.94 25.62 14.88
C GLU A 160 13.83 25.74 13.63
N LEU A 161 15.16 25.83 13.83
CA LEU A 161 16.11 25.90 12.72
C LEU A 161 16.10 24.59 11.93
N THR A 162 16.19 23.45 12.62
CA THR A 162 16.13 22.13 12.00
C THR A 162 14.81 21.91 11.27
N GLY A 163 13.69 22.37 11.83
CA GLY A 163 12.36 22.32 11.21
C GLY A 163 12.27 23.12 9.92
N LYS A 164 12.78 24.37 9.91
CA LYS A 164 12.84 25.20 8.68
C LYS A 164 13.67 24.54 7.59
N ILE A 165 14.88 24.10 7.94
CA ILE A 165 15.80 23.46 6.98
C ILE A 165 15.17 22.18 6.42
N SER A 166 14.56 21.36 7.27
CA SER A 166 13.89 20.12 6.89
C SER A 166 12.75 20.37 5.90
N SER A 167 11.87 21.33 6.20
CA SER A 167 10.73 21.65 5.35
C SER A 167 11.14 22.27 4.00
N ILE A 168 12.11 23.20 3.99
CA ILE A 168 12.66 23.76 2.75
C ILE A 168 13.33 22.67 1.91
N SER A 169 14.13 21.80 2.54
CA SER A 169 14.79 20.69 1.83
C SER A 169 13.78 19.74 1.22
N SER A 170 12.71 19.39 1.95
CA SER A 170 11.62 18.56 1.44
C SER A 170 10.92 19.18 0.24
N LEU A 171 10.66 20.49 0.26
CA LEU A 171 10.05 21.21 -0.85
C LEU A 171 10.96 21.20 -2.09
N ILE A 172 12.27 21.46 -1.90
CA ILE A 172 13.26 21.42 -2.98
C ILE A 172 13.32 20.02 -3.62
N ILE A 173 13.39 18.97 -2.80
CA ILE A 173 13.39 17.58 -3.27
C ILE A 173 12.13 17.28 -4.08
N LEU A 174 10.96 17.72 -3.61
CA LEU A 174 9.69 17.54 -4.31
C LEU A 174 9.72 18.21 -5.69
N VAL A 175 10.10 19.49 -5.77
CA VAL A 175 10.16 20.25 -7.02
C VAL A 175 11.16 19.64 -8.01
N ILE A 176 12.36 19.29 -7.54
CA ILE A 176 13.39 18.66 -8.37
C ILE A 176 12.90 17.32 -8.91
N SER A 177 12.30 16.48 -8.06
CA SER A 177 11.81 15.17 -8.49
C SER A 177 10.70 15.26 -9.53
N ALA A 178 9.74 16.17 -9.35
CA ALA A 178 8.69 16.41 -10.32
C ALA A 178 9.24 16.95 -11.65
N ALA A 179 10.23 17.84 -11.60
CA ALA A 179 10.90 18.36 -12.79
C ALA A 179 11.67 17.26 -13.54
N LEU A 180 12.42 16.40 -12.83
CA LEU A 180 13.16 15.27 -13.40
C LEU A 180 12.23 14.26 -14.08
N ILE A 181 11.14 13.88 -13.40
CA ILE A 181 10.14 12.95 -13.94
C ILE A 181 9.45 13.61 -15.14
N GLY A 182 8.99 14.86 -15.02
CA GLY A 182 8.34 15.58 -16.12
C GLY A 182 9.24 15.73 -17.34
N TYR A 183 10.52 16.04 -17.16
CA TYR A 183 11.50 16.12 -18.23
C TYR A 183 11.71 14.76 -18.92
N ARG A 184 11.83 13.69 -18.14
CA ARG A 184 11.99 12.33 -18.66
C ARG A 184 10.76 11.92 -19.47
N LEU A 185 9.57 12.07 -18.91
CA LEU A 185 8.31 11.69 -19.57
C LEU A 185 8.03 12.52 -20.83
N LYS A 186 8.42 13.80 -20.87
CA LYS A 186 8.27 14.65 -22.07
C LYS A 186 9.13 14.19 -23.25
N LYS A 187 10.30 13.61 -22.98
CA LYS A 187 11.20 13.07 -24.03
C LYS A 187 10.71 11.76 -24.64
N VAL A 188 9.78 11.07 -23.99
CA VAL A 188 9.23 9.81 -24.47
C VAL A 188 8.18 10.12 -25.54
N HIS A 189 8.61 10.20 -26.80
CA HIS A 189 7.71 10.47 -27.94
C HIS A 189 7.04 9.19 -28.48
N THR A 190 7.68 8.04 -28.34
CA THR A 190 7.24 6.77 -28.95
C THR A 190 7.24 5.62 -27.93
N GLY A 191 6.27 5.63 -27.01
CA GLY A 191 6.08 4.56 -26.02
C GLY A 191 7.12 4.50 -24.90
N PHE A 192 6.71 3.99 -23.74
CA PHE A 192 7.60 3.86 -22.58
C PHE A 192 8.58 2.70 -22.75
N ASN A 193 9.87 2.97 -22.60
CA ASN A 193 10.86 1.90 -22.44
C ASN A 193 10.94 1.49 -20.95
N VAL A 194 11.36 0.25 -20.69
CA VAL A 194 11.63 -0.28 -19.34
C VAL A 194 12.58 0.64 -18.57
N GLY A 195 13.55 1.25 -19.25
CA GLY A 195 14.47 2.22 -18.66
C GLY A 195 13.78 3.47 -18.12
N ASP A 196 12.73 3.95 -18.79
CA ASP A 196 11.98 5.13 -18.35
C ASP A 196 11.11 4.81 -17.14
N ILE A 197 10.43 3.65 -17.16
CA ILE A 197 9.65 3.16 -16.01
C ILE A 197 10.57 2.99 -14.79
N ARG A 198 11.73 2.38 -15.00
CA ARG A 198 12.74 2.17 -13.94
C ARG A 198 13.25 3.51 -13.40
N PHE A 199 13.50 4.50 -14.25
CA PHE A 199 13.92 5.83 -13.82
C PHE A 199 12.86 6.49 -12.93
N VAL A 200 11.60 6.51 -13.37
CA VAL A 200 10.49 7.09 -12.59
C VAL A 200 10.37 6.38 -11.24
N PHE A 201 10.44 5.05 -11.22
CA PHE A 201 10.41 4.26 -9.99
C PHE A 201 11.55 4.63 -9.05
N ILE A 202 12.80 4.67 -9.53
CA ILE A 202 13.97 4.99 -8.71
C ILE A 202 13.86 6.40 -8.12
N VAL A 203 13.50 7.40 -8.93
CA VAL A 203 13.38 8.78 -8.46
C VAL A 203 12.29 8.87 -7.39
N TYR A 204 11.12 8.32 -7.65
CA TYR A 204 9.99 8.39 -6.72
C TYR A 204 10.27 7.64 -5.41
N PHE A 205 10.85 6.44 -5.48
CA PHE A 205 11.23 5.66 -4.29
C PHE A 205 12.34 6.36 -3.50
N SER A 206 13.31 6.98 -4.19
CA SER A 206 14.37 7.75 -3.53
C SER A 206 13.82 8.97 -2.80
N VAL A 207 12.85 9.68 -3.37
CA VAL A 207 12.15 10.79 -2.69
C VAL A 207 11.48 10.30 -1.41
N TYR A 208 10.78 9.16 -1.47
CA TYR A 208 10.18 8.55 -0.28
C TYR A 208 11.21 8.24 0.81
N ILE A 209 12.35 7.63 0.43
CA ILE A 209 13.46 7.36 1.35
C ILE A 209 13.99 8.66 1.98
N LEU A 210 14.24 9.69 1.16
CA LEU A 210 14.75 10.98 1.62
C LEU A 210 13.77 11.67 2.58
N PHE A 211 12.47 11.65 2.28
CA PHE A 211 11.44 12.15 3.18
C PHE A 211 11.41 11.37 4.50
N GLY A 212 11.60 10.05 4.44
CA GLY A 212 11.80 9.24 5.64
C GLY A 212 12.95 9.79 6.49
N TYR A 213 14.13 10.01 5.90
CA TYR A 213 15.30 10.51 6.64
C TYR A 213 15.05 11.89 7.26
N ILE A 214 14.35 12.78 6.55
CA ILE A 214 13.98 14.10 7.06
C ILE A 214 13.03 13.98 8.26
N ILE A 215 11.97 13.18 8.14
CA ILE A 215 10.96 12.99 9.20
C ILE A 215 11.57 12.37 10.46
N ASN A 216 12.49 11.41 10.30
CA ASN A 216 13.14 10.74 11.43
C ASN A 216 14.25 11.58 12.10
N GLY A 217 14.47 12.82 11.65
CA GLY A 217 15.36 13.76 12.32
C GLY A 217 16.84 13.51 12.08
N VAL A 218 17.21 13.00 10.90
CA VAL A 218 18.63 12.84 10.52
C VAL A 218 19.37 14.18 10.52
N MET A 219 18.68 15.26 10.16
CA MET A 219 19.20 16.63 10.26
C MET A 219 19.39 17.11 11.71
N GLY A 220 18.80 16.41 12.69
CA GLY A 220 19.00 16.62 14.12
C GLY A 220 19.91 15.57 14.78
N GLY A 221 20.62 14.73 14.00
CA GLY A 221 21.61 13.76 14.50
C GLY A 221 21.05 12.39 14.91
N LYS A 222 19.77 12.10 14.64
CA LYS A 222 19.17 10.77 14.90
C LYS A 222 19.05 9.96 13.62
N ALA A 223 19.52 8.72 13.62
CA ALA A 223 19.25 7.77 12.55
C ALA A 223 18.64 6.50 13.16
N ALA A 224 17.33 6.29 12.97
CA ALA A 224 16.71 5.02 13.31
C ALA A 224 17.22 3.95 12.33
N LEU A 225 17.82 2.86 12.84
CA LEU A 225 18.34 1.75 12.04
C LEU A 225 17.35 1.23 10.97
N ASN A 226 16.06 1.25 11.31
CA ASN A 226 14.97 0.82 10.45
C ASN A 226 14.92 1.57 9.12
N ILE A 227 15.44 2.80 9.06
CA ILE A 227 15.36 3.61 7.85
C ILE A 227 16.34 3.17 6.77
N HIS A 228 17.47 2.58 7.18
CA HIS A 228 18.43 2.02 6.25
C HIS A 228 17.85 0.80 5.53
N LEU A 229 16.85 0.12 6.12
CA LEU A 229 16.15 -0.98 5.48
C LEU A 229 15.40 -0.55 4.22
N TYR A 230 14.92 0.70 4.12
CA TYR A 230 14.32 1.18 2.87
C TYR A 230 15.34 1.27 1.73
N VAL A 231 16.60 1.60 2.04
CA VAL A 231 17.70 1.60 1.06
C VAL A 231 18.03 0.17 0.64
N VAL A 232 18.13 -0.75 1.59
CA VAL A 232 18.32 -2.19 1.32
C VAL A 232 17.18 -2.71 0.44
N ASN A 233 15.94 -2.35 0.76
CA ASN A 233 14.77 -2.74 -0.02
C ASN A 233 14.86 -2.23 -1.47
N LEU A 234 15.23 -0.95 -1.68
CA LEU A 234 15.45 -0.43 -3.03
C LEU A 234 16.53 -1.22 -3.77
N ILE A 235 17.64 -1.57 -3.12
CA ILE A 235 18.70 -2.40 -3.71
C ILE A 235 18.16 -3.77 -4.12
N VAL A 236 17.45 -4.46 -3.23
CA VAL A 236 16.85 -5.77 -3.50
C VAL A 236 15.88 -5.68 -4.68
N ILE A 237 14.99 -4.69 -4.72
CA ILE A 237 14.08 -4.47 -5.85
C ILE A 237 14.86 -4.22 -7.15
N LEU A 238 15.93 -3.43 -7.10
CA LEU A 238 16.78 -3.15 -8.27
C LEU A 238 17.57 -4.37 -8.75
N MET A 239 17.83 -5.33 -7.87
CA MET A 239 18.40 -6.64 -8.24
C MET A 239 17.34 -7.53 -8.86
N LEU A 240 16.16 -7.64 -8.24
CA LEU A 240 15.06 -8.48 -8.73
C LEU A 240 14.53 -8.00 -10.09
N THR A 241 14.48 -6.69 -10.33
CA THR A 241 14.08 -6.12 -11.64
C THR A 241 15.05 -6.42 -12.79
N ARG A 242 16.25 -6.97 -12.51
CA ARG A 242 17.15 -7.46 -13.56
C ARG A 242 16.71 -8.82 -14.11
N ILE A 243 15.90 -9.57 -13.36
CA ILE A 243 15.39 -10.86 -13.80
C ILE A 243 14.36 -10.60 -14.90
N GLN A 244 14.66 -11.06 -16.11
CA GLN A 244 13.77 -10.92 -17.27
C GLN A 244 12.91 -12.17 -17.43
N GLY A 245 11.64 -11.97 -17.81
CA GLY A 245 10.66 -13.04 -18.03
C GLY A 245 9.59 -13.12 -16.93
N SER A 246 8.47 -13.76 -17.25
CA SER A 246 7.45 -14.09 -16.25
C SER A 246 7.99 -15.20 -15.35
N PRO A 247 8.05 -15.02 -14.02
CA PRO A 247 8.41 -16.10 -13.10
C PRO A 247 7.32 -17.18 -13.06
N PHE A 248 6.14 -16.90 -13.61
CA PHE A 248 5.03 -17.83 -13.67
C PHE A 248 5.05 -18.57 -15.01
N SER A 249 5.24 -19.89 -14.94
CA SER A 249 5.25 -20.83 -16.08
C SER A 249 3.86 -21.18 -16.61
N SER A 250 2.80 -20.55 -16.11
CA SER A 250 1.42 -20.88 -16.45
C SER A 250 0.97 -20.23 -17.75
N HIS A 251 0.24 -20.98 -18.58
CA HIS A 251 -0.50 -20.42 -19.71
C HIS A 251 -1.49 -19.34 -19.23
N PRO A 252 -1.60 -18.20 -19.95
CA PRO A 252 -2.54 -17.15 -19.60
C PRO A 252 -3.98 -17.68 -19.53
N LEU A 253 -4.67 -17.39 -18.43
CA LEU A 253 -6.05 -17.80 -18.20
C LEU A 253 -6.99 -16.62 -18.42
N LEU A 254 -8.08 -16.85 -19.15
CA LEU A 254 -9.10 -15.82 -19.38
C LEU A 254 -10.00 -15.63 -18.16
N GLN A 255 -10.36 -16.74 -17.50
CA GLN A 255 -11.34 -16.75 -16.40
C GLN A 255 -10.74 -17.33 -15.12
N VAL A 256 -11.41 -17.04 -14.01
CA VAL A 256 -11.13 -17.65 -12.70
C VAL A 256 -11.62 -19.08 -12.73
N ASP A 257 -10.76 -20.03 -12.36
CA ASP A 257 -11.23 -21.34 -11.91
C ASP A 257 -11.87 -21.18 -10.52
N SER A 258 -13.20 -21.10 -10.49
CA SER A 258 -13.96 -20.86 -9.26
C SER A 258 -13.73 -21.96 -8.22
N ARG A 259 -13.51 -23.21 -8.63
CA ARG A 259 -13.25 -24.31 -7.69
C ARG A 259 -11.88 -24.16 -7.05
N LYS A 260 -10.85 -23.84 -7.84
CA LYS A 260 -9.50 -23.60 -7.32
C LYS A 260 -9.48 -22.37 -6.41
N LEU A 261 -10.12 -21.27 -6.83
CA LEU A 261 -10.20 -20.06 -6.02
C LEU A 261 -10.92 -20.31 -4.68
N PHE A 262 -12.04 -21.03 -4.70
CA PHE A 262 -12.77 -21.38 -3.50
C PHE A 262 -11.93 -22.23 -2.53
N LYS A 263 -11.19 -23.23 -3.05
CA LYS A 263 -10.26 -24.03 -2.23
C LYS A 263 -9.18 -23.15 -1.58
N VAL A 264 -8.61 -22.21 -2.34
CA VAL A 264 -7.60 -21.27 -1.82
C VAL A 264 -8.21 -20.36 -0.75
N LEU A 265 -9.41 -19.81 -1.00
CA LEU A 265 -10.11 -18.97 -0.04
C LEU A 265 -10.38 -19.72 1.28
N VAL A 266 -10.90 -20.95 1.20
CA VAL A 266 -11.14 -21.79 2.38
C VAL A 266 -9.84 -22.08 3.13
N ALA A 267 -8.76 -22.44 2.42
CA ALA A 267 -7.46 -22.67 3.04
C ALA A 267 -6.92 -21.41 3.74
N VAL A 268 -7.06 -20.24 3.12
CA VAL A 268 -6.66 -18.95 3.71
C VAL A 268 -7.51 -18.64 4.95
N ILE A 269 -8.82 -18.82 4.90
CA ILE A 269 -9.70 -18.60 6.06
C ILE A 269 -9.30 -19.53 7.20
N LEU A 270 -9.14 -20.83 6.94
CA LEU A 270 -8.73 -21.80 7.98
C LEU A 270 -7.38 -21.43 8.59
N PHE A 271 -6.40 -21.03 7.77
CA PHE A 271 -5.10 -20.58 8.25
C PHE A 271 -5.24 -19.34 9.14
N ILE A 272 -6.01 -18.34 8.70
CA ILE A 272 -6.26 -17.12 9.48
C ILE A 272 -6.97 -17.46 10.79
N THR A 273 -7.95 -18.36 10.79
CA THR A 273 -8.64 -18.80 12.01
C THR A 273 -7.66 -19.38 13.03
N VAL A 274 -6.72 -20.22 12.58
CA VAL A 274 -5.67 -20.77 13.46
C VAL A 274 -4.76 -19.68 14.00
N MET A 275 -4.31 -18.74 13.14
CA MET A 275 -3.48 -17.62 13.57
C MET A 275 -4.20 -16.70 14.56
N SER A 276 -5.46 -16.38 14.31
CA SER A 276 -6.30 -15.58 15.21
C SER A 276 -6.50 -16.29 16.54
N PHE A 277 -6.75 -17.60 16.53
CA PHE A 277 -6.85 -18.39 17.76
C PHE A 277 -5.57 -18.32 18.58
N ILE A 278 -4.39 -18.48 17.94
CA ILE A 278 -3.11 -18.33 18.63
C ILE A 278 -2.94 -16.90 19.16
N ALA A 279 -3.19 -15.88 18.34
CA ALA A 279 -3.03 -14.47 18.73
C ALA A 279 -3.87 -14.08 19.95
N VAL A 280 -5.14 -14.50 19.99
CA VAL A 280 -6.07 -14.22 21.11
C VAL A 280 -5.59 -14.86 22.41
N ASN A 281 -4.89 -16.00 22.34
CA ASN A 281 -4.34 -16.68 23.53
C ASN A 281 -2.94 -16.16 23.93
N LEU A 282 -2.30 -15.30 23.12
CA LEU A 282 -0.96 -14.77 23.40
C LEU A 282 -0.96 -13.46 24.18
N HIS A 283 -2.05 -12.70 24.16
CA HIS A 283 -2.17 -11.44 24.89
C HIS A 283 -3.28 -11.55 25.94
N GLU A 284 -3.10 -10.92 27.11
CA GLU A 284 -4.22 -10.72 28.03
C GLU A 284 -5.30 -9.88 27.32
N GLY A 285 -6.56 -10.28 27.43
CA GLY A 285 -7.65 -9.76 26.61
C GLY A 285 -7.71 -8.22 26.61
N LEU A 286 -7.67 -7.63 25.41
CA LEU A 286 -7.87 -6.18 25.27
C LEU A 286 -9.25 -5.80 25.85
N PRO A 287 -9.37 -4.65 26.55
CA PRO A 287 -10.65 -4.20 27.10
C PRO A 287 -11.70 -4.09 25.98
N GLY A 288 -12.85 -4.75 26.15
CA GLY A 288 -13.99 -4.68 25.22
C GLY A 288 -14.07 -5.78 24.15
N THR A 289 -13.18 -6.76 24.17
CA THR A 289 -13.15 -7.92 23.24
C THR A 289 -14.36 -8.86 23.32
N GLN A 290 -15.17 -8.77 24.39
CA GLN A 290 -16.34 -9.64 24.61
C GLN A 290 -17.63 -9.10 23.96
N ASN A 291 -17.68 -7.82 23.58
CA ASN A 291 -18.91 -7.15 23.10
C ASN A 291 -18.89 -6.79 21.60
N ARG A 292 -17.78 -7.07 20.91
CA ARG A 292 -17.50 -6.63 19.53
C ARG A 292 -16.60 -7.69 18.86
N PHE A 293 -16.74 -7.88 17.55
CA PHE A 293 -16.06 -8.91 16.77
C PHE A 293 -14.60 -8.60 16.46
#